data_AF-A0A954LUN3-F1
#
_entry.id   AF-A0A954LUN3-F1
#
_cell.length_a   1.000
_cell.length_b   1.000
_cell.length_c   1.000
_cell.angle_alpha   90.00
_cell.angle_beta   90.00
_cell.angle_gamma   90.00
#
_symmetry.space_group_name_H-M   'P 1'
#
loop_
_entity.id
_entity.type
_entity.pdbx_description
1 polymer ?
#
loop_
_entity_poly.entity_id
_entity_poly.type
_entity_poly.pdbx_seq_one_letter_code
_entity_poly.pdbx_strand_id
1 'polypeptide(L)'
;MMFVSGDASPHVPTSTSDRDSLESPRATGWALAPVMAAVFFSFLFSSAVRRPVPSVNEPHYLCKAKHYWNPDWCAGDVFLESSNPHQVFYQTIGLFTQWLTLEQTAWVGRVLGLVCLAWGWTLLFSRLLEFRWSALTAAWIFLLLHSLGNFSGEWLVGGVESKVFAYAFAFGGFAFVFDQRWIISGIAIGLAISFHPIVGLWCVVAGVMTAIGIRIFGGEVNFDRATSRTDWRSLAMGAFAMLIASLPGLIPALSMLVGTDPVMAAEADRLQVGTRLAHHLDPMKFPLASYRYYVLMLTLAAVLWSRARCSSHRSEFAGFVIASVVIAIVGVFVGWGPRPIQTMPMASTRIWLLKFYPFRLADLFVPVLLTVSVLAAVFDSASSSVPLSRKRMCAWGGCALALILSLVLPSPDRNPSRMSPTVKADWIACCEWVRTESPPDAFLYAANEDWAVKWFSHRAEYVHYKDCPQDAGGIVEWARRLRLLNAWSREAFVDGSCSQSDLDELHDQTGITHMIVSRFGPMDAEPVYENDSFKIYSPQVK
;
A
#
# COMPACT_ATOMS: atom_id res chain seq x y z
N MET A 1 41.80 63.99 40.23
CA MET A 1 42.17 62.91 41.16
C MET A 1 40.87 62.34 41.71
N MET A 2 40.35 61.26 41.13
CA MET A 2 40.63 59.85 41.43
C MET A 2 40.00 59.34 42.75
N PHE A 3 39.03 58.43 42.56
CA PHE A 3 38.66 57.23 43.35
C PHE A 3 38.01 57.42 44.76
N VAL A 4 36.72 57.04 44.93
CA VAL A 4 36.14 55.70 45.30
C VAL A 4 36.09 55.52 46.83
N SER A 5 35.10 54.97 47.54
CA SER A 5 33.78 54.33 47.31
C SER A 5 33.14 54.11 48.70
N GLY A 6 31.83 53.85 48.78
CA GLY A 6 31.20 53.31 50.00
C GLY A 6 29.69 53.14 49.86
N ASP A 7 29.26 51.89 49.68
CA ASP A 7 27.93 51.41 49.33
C ASP A 7 26.82 51.70 50.35
N ALA A 8 25.60 51.95 49.83
CA ALA A 8 24.34 51.83 50.54
C ALA A 8 23.38 50.95 49.74
N SER A 9 23.05 49.78 50.28
CA SER A 9 22.10 48.83 49.72
C SER A 9 20.65 49.28 49.96
N PRO A 10 19.73 49.06 49.00
CA PRO A 10 18.32 48.86 49.32
C PRO A 10 17.82 47.48 48.89
N HIS A 11 17.01 46.89 49.77
CA HIS A 11 16.21 45.69 49.54
C HIS A 11 15.31 45.80 48.30
N VAL A 12 15.28 44.75 47.47
CA VAL A 12 14.29 44.53 46.41
C VAL A 12 13.57 43.19 46.70
N PRO A 13 12.23 43.13 46.63
CA PRO A 13 11.47 41.93 46.95
C PRO A 13 11.43 40.90 45.81
N THR A 14 11.20 39.67 46.21
CA THR A 14 11.05 38.42 45.46
C THR A 14 10.16 38.48 44.23
N SER A 15 10.64 37.93 43.10
CA SER A 15 9.78 37.29 42.10
C SER A 15 10.38 35.94 41.69
N THR A 16 9.78 34.87 42.21
CA THR A 16 9.83 33.52 41.65
C THR A 16 9.33 33.57 40.21
N SER A 17 10.23 33.53 39.24
CA SER A 17 9.90 33.13 37.88
C SER A 17 10.58 31.79 37.63
N ASP A 18 9.77 30.74 37.65
CA ASP A 18 10.03 29.45 37.03
C ASP A 18 10.62 29.67 35.65
N ARG A 19 11.95 29.62 35.56
CA ARG A 19 12.63 29.18 34.35
C ARG A 19 12.62 27.66 34.42
N ASP A 20 11.47 27.09 34.11
CA ASP A 20 11.41 25.72 33.61
C ASP A 20 12.33 25.68 32.38
N SER A 21 13.55 25.23 32.62
CA SER A 21 14.52 24.82 31.63
C SER A 21 13.90 23.70 30.81
N LEU A 22 13.22 24.07 29.72
CA LEU A 22 12.78 23.17 28.65
C LEU A 22 13.99 22.70 27.85
N GLU A 23 14.93 22.03 28.50
CA GLU A 23 15.70 20.99 27.82
C GLU A 23 14.80 19.76 27.81
N SER A 24 13.96 19.60 26.77
CA SER A 24 13.38 18.29 26.52
C SER A 24 14.51 17.40 25.98
N PRO A 25 14.99 16.40 26.74
CA PRO A 25 15.99 15.49 26.19
C PRO A 25 15.33 14.81 24.99
N ARG A 26 16.02 14.77 23.84
CA ARG A 26 15.60 13.94 22.70
C ARG A 26 15.23 12.57 23.26
N ALA A 27 13.96 12.21 23.17
CA ALA A 27 13.41 11.03 23.83
C ALA A 27 14.28 9.81 23.51
N THR A 28 14.88 9.21 24.54
CA THR A 28 15.61 7.95 24.43
C THR A 28 14.68 6.86 23.91
N GLY A 29 15.21 5.80 23.28
CA GLY A 29 14.39 4.78 22.60
C GLY A 29 13.24 4.20 23.45
N TRP A 30 13.46 4.05 24.76
CA TRP A 30 12.45 3.59 25.73
C TRP A 30 11.28 4.55 25.92
N ALA A 31 11.52 5.86 25.80
CA ALA A 31 10.48 6.86 25.95
C ALA A 31 9.47 6.84 24.79
N LEU A 32 9.83 6.30 23.62
CA LEU A 32 8.92 6.19 22.46
C LEU A 32 8.10 4.89 22.45
N ALA A 33 8.47 3.88 23.24
CA ALA A 33 7.80 2.57 23.22
C ALA A 33 6.28 2.66 23.51
N PRO A 34 5.79 3.43 24.50
CA PRO A 34 4.34 3.57 24.73
C PRO A 34 3.61 4.25 23.55
N VAL A 35 4.26 5.20 22.88
CA VAL A 35 3.70 5.91 21.72
C VAL A 35 3.60 4.96 20.53
N MET A 36 4.67 4.20 20.28
CA MET A 36 4.71 3.17 19.23
C MET A 36 3.64 2.11 19.47
N ALA A 37 3.46 1.64 20.70
CA ALA A 37 2.41 0.69 21.07
C ALA A 37 1.01 1.28 20.77
N ALA A 38 0.75 2.53 21.15
CA ALA A 38 -0.53 3.19 20.87
C ALA A 38 -0.80 3.36 19.36
N VAL A 39 0.24 3.70 18.58
CA VAL A 39 0.16 3.76 17.10
C VAL A 39 -0.17 2.38 16.53
N PHE A 40 0.56 1.35 16.97
CA PHE A 40 0.32 -0.03 16.57
C PHE A 40 -1.12 -0.47 16.85
N PHE A 41 -1.63 -0.28 18.07
CA PHE A 41 -3.00 -0.66 18.41
C PHE A 41 -4.04 0.16 17.61
N SER A 42 -3.78 1.44 17.34
CA SER A 42 -4.65 2.27 16.49
C SER A 42 -4.72 1.72 15.06
N PHE A 43 -3.57 1.36 14.48
CA PHE A 43 -3.52 0.78 13.14
C PHE A 43 -4.11 -0.63 13.10
N LEU A 44 -3.86 -1.47 14.10
CA LEU A 44 -4.43 -2.82 14.19
C LEU A 44 -5.95 -2.76 14.31
N PHE A 45 -6.48 -1.89 15.18
CA PHE A 45 -7.91 -1.71 15.33
C PHE A 45 -8.56 -1.19 14.04
N SER A 46 -7.95 -0.17 13.41
CA SER A 46 -8.42 0.34 12.11
C SER A 46 -8.38 -0.74 11.01
N SER A 47 -7.31 -1.54 10.96
CA SER A 47 -7.17 -2.68 10.04
C SER A 47 -8.29 -3.70 10.26
N ALA A 48 -8.53 -4.12 11.51
CA ALA A 48 -9.55 -5.10 11.86
C ALA A 48 -10.97 -4.61 11.51
N VAL A 49 -11.30 -3.35 11.83
CA VAL A 49 -12.64 -2.79 11.61
C VAL A 49 -12.90 -2.47 10.14
N ARG A 50 -11.91 -1.92 9.42
CA ARG A 50 -12.12 -1.45 8.05
C ARG A 50 -11.86 -2.50 6.98
N ARG A 51 -11.10 -3.55 7.29
CA ARG A 51 -10.60 -4.55 6.34
C ARG A 51 -10.76 -5.94 6.96
N PRO A 52 -11.94 -6.58 6.91
CA PRO A 52 -12.11 -7.92 7.47
C PRO A 52 -11.16 -8.92 6.78
N VAL A 53 -10.92 -10.07 7.42
CA VAL A 53 -10.13 -11.17 6.86
C VAL A 53 -11.08 -12.18 6.18
N PRO A 54 -10.79 -12.69 4.97
CA PRO A 54 -9.76 -12.18 4.07
C PRO A 54 -10.14 -10.84 3.46
N SER A 55 -9.19 -9.89 3.45
CA SER A 55 -9.36 -8.60 2.80
C SER A 55 -9.19 -8.73 1.29
N VAL A 56 -9.50 -7.64 0.58
CA VAL A 56 -9.43 -7.51 -0.88
C VAL A 56 -8.21 -8.22 -1.50
N ASN A 57 -7.00 -8.00 -1.01
CA ASN A 57 -5.78 -8.54 -1.62
C ASN A 57 -5.11 -9.68 -0.84
N GLU A 58 -5.66 -10.09 0.30
CA GLU A 58 -5.06 -11.18 1.09
C GLU A 58 -5.13 -12.53 0.39
N PRO A 59 -6.23 -12.91 -0.31
CA PRO A 59 -6.24 -14.11 -1.13
C PRO A 59 -5.13 -14.10 -2.18
N HIS A 60 -4.96 -12.98 -2.89
CA HIS A 60 -3.90 -12.83 -3.89
C HIS A 60 -2.49 -13.08 -3.31
N TYR A 61 -2.15 -12.39 -2.23
CA TYR A 61 -0.81 -12.48 -1.65
C TYR A 61 -0.55 -13.79 -0.90
N LEU A 62 -1.49 -14.26 -0.09
CA LEU A 62 -1.28 -15.41 0.79
C LEU A 62 -1.51 -16.75 0.09
N CYS A 63 -2.42 -16.83 -0.89
CA CYS A 63 -2.52 -18.04 -1.71
C CYS A 63 -1.24 -18.22 -2.54
N LYS A 64 -0.72 -17.14 -3.15
CA LYS A 64 0.59 -17.17 -3.84
C LYS A 64 1.73 -17.57 -2.90
N ALA A 65 1.74 -17.03 -1.69
CA ALA A 65 2.75 -17.36 -0.68
C ALA A 65 2.65 -18.82 -0.20
N LYS A 66 1.43 -19.36 -0.05
CA LYS A 66 1.20 -20.75 0.31
C LYS A 66 1.67 -21.71 -0.78
N HIS A 67 1.31 -21.42 -2.03
CA HIS A 67 1.77 -22.20 -3.17
C HIS A 67 3.29 -22.15 -3.36
N TYR A 68 3.92 -20.99 -3.11
CA TYR A 68 5.39 -20.86 -3.14
C TYR A 68 6.09 -21.87 -2.21
N TRP A 69 5.51 -22.16 -1.04
CA TRP A 69 6.06 -23.14 -0.10
C TRP A 69 5.53 -24.57 -0.28
N ASN A 70 4.35 -24.71 -0.88
CA ASN A 70 3.74 -26.00 -1.22
C ASN A 70 3.19 -25.97 -2.65
N PRO A 71 4.02 -26.27 -3.67
CA PRO A 71 3.62 -26.20 -5.08
C PRO A 71 2.48 -27.17 -5.45
N ASP A 72 2.28 -28.25 -4.71
CA ASP A 72 1.18 -29.20 -4.93
C ASP A 72 -0.18 -28.58 -4.55
N TRP A 73 -0.19 -27.59 -3.64
CA TRP A 73 -1.41 -26.91 -3.24
C TRP A 73 -1.93 -26.02 -4.37
N CYS A 74 -3.06 -26.40 -4.97
CA CYS A 74 -3.66 -25.73 -6.13
C CYS A 74 -2.72 -25.69 -7.37
N ALA A 75 -2.02 -26.80 -7.64
CA ALA A 75 -1.26 -26.99 -8.87
C ALA A 75 -2.14 -26.82 -10.14
N GLY A 76 -1.55 -26.33 -11.23
CA GLY A 76 -2.23 -26.01 -12.50
C GLY A 76 -2.83 -24.61 -12.58
N ASP A 77 -2.85 -23.86 -11.48
CA ASP A 77 -3.33 -22.49 -11.45
C ASP A 77 -2.31 -21.52 -12.09
N VAL A 78 -2.75 -20.82 -13.16
CA VAL A 78 -1.88 -19.93 -13.96
C VAL A 78 -1.24 -18.82 -13.14
N PHE A 79 -1.91 -18.32 -12.11
CA PHE A 79 -1.37 -17.27 -11.27
C PHE A 79 -0.43 -17.84 -10.22
N LEU A 80 -0.79 -18.95 -9.57
CA LEU A 80 0.05 -19.53 -8.52
C LEU A 80 1.37 -20.09 -9.07
N GLU A 81 1.39 -20.59 -10.29
CA GLU A 81 2.60 -21.10 -10.96
C GLU A 81 3.45 -20.01 -11.62
N SER A 82 2.95 -18.77 -11.73
CA SER A 82 3.67 -17.68 -12.37
C SER A 82 4.92 -17.22 -11.61
N SER A 83 5.64 -16.24 -12.17
CA SER A 83 6.75 -15.57 -11.50
C SER A 83 6.43 -15.00 -10.11
N ASN A 84 7.48 -14.79 -9.30
CA ASN A 84 7.41 -14.40 -7.89
C ASN A 84 8.05 -13.01 -7.61
N PRO A 85 7.42 -11.89 -8.04
CA PRO A 85 8.02 -10.55 -7.90
C PRO A 85 8.15 -10.06 -6.44
N HIS A 86 7.39 -10.65 -5.51
CA HIS A 86 7.43 -10.33 -4.08
C HIS A 86 8.09 -11.47 -3.27
N GLN A 87 9.17 -12.05 -3.80
CA GLN A 87 9.81 -13.23 -3.22
C GLN A 87 10.12 -13.11 -1.73
N VAL A 88 10.64 -11.97 -1.26
CA VAL A 88 10.95 -11.74 0.16
C VAL A 88 9.69 -11.84 1.03
N PHE A 89 8.55 -11.32 0.55
CA PHE A 89 7.28 -11.47 1.25
C PHE A 89 6.83 -12.94 1.31
N TYR A 90 6.94 -13.67 0.19
CA TYR A 90 6.58 -15.10 0.16
C TYR A 90 7.49 -15.94 1.06
N GLN A 91 8.79 -15.66 1.10
CA GLN A 91 9.74 -16.35 1.96
C GLN A 91 9.53 -16.06 3.44
N THR A 92 9.17 -14.82 3.81
CA THR A 92 9.07 -14.42 5.22
C THR A 92 7.67 -14.65 5.78
N ILE A 93 6.64 -14.07 5.16
CA ILE A 93 5.26 -14.18 5.63
C ILE A 93 4.63 -15.49 5.17
N GLY A 94 4.96 -15.95 3.95
CA GLY A 94 4.47 -17.22 3.45
C GLY A 94 4.94 -18.44 4.23
N LEU A 95 6.09 -18.35 4.91
CA LEU A 95 6.61 -19.44 5.74
C LEU A 95 5.60 -19.90 6.80
N PHE A 96 4.83 -18.96 7.37
CA PHE A 96 3.81 -19.29 8.37
C PHE A 96 2.67 -20.16 7.82
N THR A 97 2.41 -20.14 6.51
CA THR A 97 1.37 -20.98 5.87
C THR A 97 1.66 -22.48 5.98
N GLN A 98 2.89 -22.86 6.34
CA GLN A 98 3.28 -24.25 6.56
C GLN A 98 2.73 -24.84 7.86
N TRP A 99 2.38 -23.99 8.82
CA TRP A 99 1.86 -24.42 10.12
C TRP A 99 0.52 -23.79 10.48
N LEU A 100 0.14 -22.70 9.81
CA LEU A 100 -1.06 -21.93 10.08
C LEU A 100 -2.01 -21.96 8.89
N THR A 101 -3.31 -21.80 9.16
CA THR A 101 -4.31 -21.52 8.13
C THR A 101 -4.02 -20.17 7.44
N LEU A 102 -4.63 -19.93 6.28
CA LEU A 102 -4.51 -18.65 5.58
C LEU A 102 -5.00 -17.48 6.44
N GLU A 103 -6.08 -17.67 7.20
CA GLU A 103 -6.62 -16.67 8.13
C GLU A 103 -5.67 -16.36 9.29
N GLN A 104 -5.14 -17.38 9.94
CA GLN A 104 -4.15 -17.22 11.01
C GLN A 104 -2.88 -16.53 10.47
N THR A 105 -2.43 -16.91 9.28
CA THR A 105 -1.28 -16.28 8.60
C THR A 105 -1.57 -14.81 8.28
N ALA A 106 -2.78 -14.46 7.86
CA ALA A 106 -3.16 -13.07 7.64
C ALA A 106 -3.05 -12.24 8.91
N TRP A 107 -3.54 -12.75 10.05
CA TRP A 107 -3.40 -12.05 11.32
C TRP A 107 -1.95 -11.90 11.78
N VAL A 108 -1.15 -12.96 11.70
CA VAL A 108 0.28 -12.90 12.01
C VAL A 108 0.98 -11.88 11.11
N GLY A 109 0.74 -11.93 9.81
CA GLY A 109 1.31 -11.01 8.83
C GLY A 109 0.87 -9.56 9.05
N ARG A 110 -0.40 -9.30 9.38
CA ARG A 110 -0.89 -7.97 9.78
C ARG A 110 -0.19 -7.48 11.03
N VAL A 111 -0.08 -8.29 12.07
CA VAL A 111 0.61 -7.88 13.32
C VAL A 111 2.07 -7.52 13.03
N LEU A 112 2.81 -8.39 12.32
CA LEU A 112 4.20 -8.13 11.97
C LEU A 112 4.35 -6.86 11.12
N GLY A 113 3.55 -6.73 10.06
CA GLY A 113 3.58 -5.56 9.17
C GLY A 113 3.23 -4.26 9.90
N LEU A 114 2.23 -4.28 10.77
CA LEU A 114 1.79 -3.11 11.53
C LEU A 114 2.73 -2.74 12.68
N VAL A 115 3.45 -3.71 13.27
CA VAL A 115 4.54 -3.41 14.22
C VAL A 115 5.68 -2.71 13.50
N CYS A 116 6.13 -3.24 12.35
CA CYS A 116 7.14 -2.58 11.52
C CYS A 116 6.68 -1.18 11.11
N LEU A 117 5.42 -1.04 10.69
CA LEU A 117 4.86 0.25 10.28
C LEU A 117 4.82 1.24 11.45
N ALA A 118 4.35 0.81 12.63
CA ALA A 118 4.32 1.65 13.82
C ALA A 118 5.73 2.11 14.23
N TRP A 119 6.74 1.25 14.08
CA TRP A 119 8.14 1.60 14.29
C TRP A 119 8.61 2.69 13.32
N GLY A 120 8.47 2.47 12.00
CA GLY A 120 8.91 3.42 10.99
C GLY A 120 8.17 4.76 11.08
N TRP A 121 6.85 4.69 11.29
CA TRP A 121 5.99 5.85 11.50
C TRP A 121 6.41 6.66 12.74
N THR A 122 6.61 5.99 13.87
CA THR A 122 7.01 6.66 15.12
C THR A 122 8.37 7.33 14.99
N LEU A 123 9.33 6.66 14.34
CA LEU A 123 10.64 7.26 14.05
C LEU A 123 10.49 8.52 13.20
N LEU A 124 9.80 8.45 12.06
CA LEU A 124 9.62 9.58 11.16
C LEU A 124 8.98 10.78 11.86
N PHE A 125 7.82 10.58 12.49
CA PHE A 125 7.05 11.69 13.08
C PHE A 125 7.73 12.29 14.32
N SER A 126 8.57 11.53 15.03
CA SER A 126 9.39 12.07 16.13
C SER A 126 10.48 13.04 15.65
N ARG A 127 10.86 13.01 14.36
CA ARG A 127 11.83 13.95 13.75
C ARG A 127 11.16 15.14 13.06
N LEU A 128 9.93 14.95 12.59
CA LEU A 128 9.17 16.00 11.89
C LEU A 128 8.41 16.94 12.83
N LEU A 129 8.08 16.47 14.04
CA LEU A 129 7.24 17.18 15.00
C LEU A 129 7.80 17.04 16.42
N GLU A 130 7.99 18.17 17.10
CA GLU A 130 8.71 18.27 18.38
C GLU A 130 7.79 18.08 19.60
N PHE A 131 6.92 17.06 19.55
CA PHE A 131 6.10 16.70 20.72
C PHE A 131 5.92 15.18 20.84
N ARG A 132 5.90 14.71 22.09
CA ARG A 132 5.93 13.28 22.45
C ARG A 132 4.89 12.42 21.70
N TRP A 133 3.69 12.94 21.51
CA TRP A 133 2.55 12.20 20.95
C TRP A 133 2.31 12.47 19.46
N SER A 134 3.33 13.00 18.76
CA SER A 134 3.21 13.39 17.35
C SER A 134 2.85 12.22 16.45
N ALA A 135 3.51 11.08 16.64
CA ALA A 135 3.23 9.88 15.87
C ALA A 135 1.77 9.40 16.02
N LEU A 136 1.23 9.40 17.24
CA LEU A 136 -0.13 8.94 17.52
C LEU A 136 -1.19 9.87 16.93
N THR A 137 -1.05 11.17 17.19
CA THR A 137 -1.98 12.18 16.65
C THR A 137 -1.92 12.25 15.13
N ALA A 138 -0.73 12.11 14.55
CA ALA A 138 -0.56 12.01 13.11
C ALA A 138 -1.24 10.78 12.54
N ALA A 139 -1.11 9.62 13.19
CA ALA A 139 -1.76 8.39 12.75
C ALA A 139 -3.28 8.57 12.64
N TRP A 140 -3.92 9.22 13.62
CA TRP A 140 -5.37 9.42 13.60
C TRP A 140 -5.85 10.39 12.52
N ILE A 141 -5.14 11.48 12.29
CA ILE A 141 -5.44 12.41 11.18
C ILE A 141 -5.23 11.71 9.84
N PHE A 142 -4.12 10.99 9.68
CA PHE A 142 -3.83 10.26 8.46
C PHE A 142 -4.88 9.19 8.15
N LEU A 143 -5.31 8.41 9.16
CA LEU A 143 -6.38 7.42 9.01
C LEU A 143 -7.68 8.07 8.52
N LEU A 144 -8.04 9.25 9.04
CA LEU A 144 -9.18 10.00 8.53
C LEU A 144 -8.98 10.41 7.07
N LEU A 145 -7.88 11.08 6.74
CA LEU A 145 -7.62 11.55 5.37
C LEU A 145 -7.64 10.40 4.36
N HIS A 146 -7.07 9.26 4.74
CA HIS A 146 -7.05 8.07 3.89
C HIS A 146 -8.43 7.40 3.77
N SER A 147 -9.25 7.45 4.84
CA SER A 147 -10.63 6.95 4.82
C SER A 147 -11.57 7.77 3.93
N LEU A 148 -11.26 9.05 3.70
CA LEU A 148 -12.05 9.96 2.86
C LEU A 148 -11.79 9.77 1.36
N GLY A 149 -10.62 9.27 0.98
CA GLY A 149 -10.29 9.01 -0.41
C GLY A 149 -8.81 8.77 -0.67
N ASN A 150 -8.51 8.37 -1.90
CA ASN A 150 -7.17 8.17 -2.45
C ASN A 150 -7.13 8.69 -3.89
N PHE A 151 -5.93 8.85 -4.44
CA PHE A 151 -5.73 9.33 -5.80
C PHE A 151 -5.78 8.20 -6.82
N SER A 152 -4.95 7.19 -6.62
CA SER A 152 -4.69 6.07 -7.51
C SER A 152 -4.93 4.71 -6.83
N GLY A 153 -5.66 4.67 -5.70
CA GLY A 153 -5.96 3.44 -4.96
C GLY A 153 -4.91 2.99 -3.95
N GLU A 154 -3.89 3.80 -3.66
CA GLU A 154 -2.84 3.43 -2.72
C GLU A 154 -3.34 3.42 -1.28
N TRP A 155 -2.80 2.52 -0.46
CA TRP A 155 -3.18 2.40 0.94
C TRP A 155 -2.04 1.89 1.83
N LEU A 156 -2.06 2.28 3.10
CA LEU A 156 -1.01 1.97 4.07
C LEU A 156 -1.44 1.01 5.19
N VAL A 157 -2.64 1.22 5.76
CA VAL A 157 -3.18 0.42 6.87
C VAL A 157 -4.36 -0.40 6.37
N GLY A 158 -4.26 -1.72 6.44
CA GLY A 158 -5.31 -2.61 5.97
C GLY A 158 -4.96 -4.09 6.08
N GLY A 159 -5.01 -4.81 4.96
CA GLY A 159 -4.64 -6.23 4.91
C GLY A 159 -3.13 -6.46 5.03
N VAL A 160 -2.70 -7.72 4.92
CA VAL A 160 -1.27 -8.05 4.77
C VAL A 160 -0.84 -8.03 3.30
N GLU A 161 0.13 -7.18 2.97
CA GLU A 161 0.76 -7.09 1.65
C GLU A 161 2.24 -6.70 1.79
N SER A 162 3.03 -7.00 0.76
CA SER A 162 4.45 -6.64 0.70
C SER A 162 4.72 -5.13 0.87
N LYS A 163 3.83 -4.27 0.34
CA LYS A 163 3.99 -2.81 0.40
C LYS A 163 3.92 -2.23 1.81
N VAL A 164 3.21 -2.88 2.74
CA VAL A 164 3.09 -2.40 4.13
C VAL A 164 4.46 -2.41 4.80
N PHE A 165 5.21 -3.50 4.62
CA PHE A 165 6.59 -3.63 5.09
C PHE A 165 7.51 -2.64 4.36
N ALA A 166 7.33 -2.46 3.05
CA ALA A 166 8.14 -1.52 2.29
C ALA A 166 8.00 -0.07 2.80
N TYR A 167 6.77 0.40 3.04
CA TYR A 167 6.55 1.74 3.61
C TYR A 167 7.06 1.86 5.05
N ALA A 168 6.93 0.81 5.86
CA ALA A 168 7.49 0.77 7.21
C ALA A 168 9.00 1.05 7.20
N PHE A 169 9.74 0.33 6.35
CA PHE A 169 11.18 0.52 6.21
C PHE A 169 11.54 1.85 5.53
N ALA A 170 10.73 2.33 4.59
CA ALA A 170 10.93 3.65 3.98
C ALA A 170 10.82 4.79 5.00
N PHE A 171 9.80 4.77 5.87
CA PHE A 171 9.65 5.77 6.94
C PHE A 171 10.82 5.73 7.93
N GLY A 172 11.25 4.54 8.36
CA GLY A 172 12.44 4.39 9.19
C GLY A 172 13.71 4.89 8.49
N GLY A 173 13.87 4.58 7.19
CA GLY A 173 14.96 5.06 6.35
C GLY A 173 15.04 6.59 6.32
N PHE A 174 13.92 7.28 6.07
CA PHE A 174 13.89 8.76 6.11
C PHE A 174 14.29 9.32 7.48
N ALA A 175 13.82 8.72 8.57
CA ALA A 175 14.23 9.13 9.91
C ALA A 175 15.75 9.02 10.11
N PHE A 176 16.39 7.97 9.59
CA PHE A 176 17.83 7.80 9.63
C PHE A 176 18.59 8.72 8.68
N VAL A 177 18.01 9.13 7.55
CA VAL A 177 18.57 10.19 6.69
C VAL A 177 18.66 11.51 7.46
N PHE A 178 17.58 11.90 8.16
CA PHE A 178 17.56 13.12 8.97
C PHE A 178 18.63 13.10 10.07
N ASP A 179 18.86 11.93 10.67
CA ASP A 179 19.89 11.73 11.68
C ASP A 179 21.31 11.53 11.07
N GLN A 180 21.48 11.62 9.75
CA GLN A 180 22.73 11.35 9.00
C GLN A 180 23.33 9.95 9.27
N ARG A 181 22.49 8.98 9.63
CA ARG A 181 22.87 7.57 9.88
C ARG A 181 22.80 6.78 8.58
N TRP A 182 23.69 7.11 7.64
CA TRP A 182 23.65 6.63 6.25
C TRP A 182 23.64 5.12 6.08
N ILE A 183 24.41 4.35 6.87
CA ILE A 183 24.46 2.89 6.75
C ILE A 183 23.11 2.25 7.10
N ILE A 184 22.53 2.62 8.23
CA ILE A 184 21.26 2.05 8.69
C ILE A 184 20.10 2.56 7.82
N SER A 185 20.16 3.82 7.37
CA SER A 185 19.25 4.31 6.33
C SER A 185 19.34 3.47 5.06
N GLY A 186 20.55 3.16 4.60
CA GLY A 186 20.79 2.34 3.43
C GLY A 186 20.16 0.96 3.58
N ILE A 187 20.41 0.27 4.70
CA ILE A 187 19.79 -1.02 5.01
C ILE A 187 18.26 -0.92 5.00
N ALA A 188 17.68 0.08 5.68
CA ALA A 188 16.23 0.25 5.73
C ALA A 188 15.62 0.50 4.34
N ILE A 189 16.18 1.41 3.54
CA ILE A 189 15.70 1.65 2.17
C ILE A 189 15.92 0.42 1.27
N GLY A 190 17.04 -0.30 1.45
CA GLY A 190 17.29 -1.56 0.75
C GLY A 190 16.25 -2.63 1.10
N LEU A 191 15.87 -2.77 2.37
CA LEU A 191 14.78 -3.64 2.81
C LEU A 191 13.42 -3.19 2.22
N ALA A 192 13.19 -1.89 2.11
CA ALA A 192 11.98 -1.37 1.46
C ALA A 192 11.90 -1.82 -0.01
N ILE A 193 13.02 -1.74 -0.74
CA ILE A 193 13.13 -2.24 -2.13
C ILE A 193 12.97 -3.77 -2.16
N SER A 194 13.58 -4.49 -1.22
CA SER A 194 13.50 -5.95 -1.15
C SER A 194 12.08 -6.49 -0.96
N PHE A 195 11.29 -5.86 -0.07
CA PHE A 195 9.89 -6.25 0.11
C PHE A 195 9.03 -5.82 -1.08
N HIS A 196 9.22 -4.61 -1.60
CA HIS A 196 8.45 -4.12 -2.73
C HIS A 196 9.29 -3.19 -3.62
N PRO A 197 9.85 -3.70 -4.73
CA PRO A 197 10.80 -2.96 -5.57
C PRO A 197 10.28 -1.60 -6.05
N ILE A 198 9.05 -1.54 -6.55
CA ILE A 198 8.44 -0.28 -7.03
C ILE A 198 8.35 0.78 -5.92
N VAL A 199 7.89 0.43 -4.72
CA VAL A 199 7.76 1.38 -3.61
C VAL A 199 9.14 1.90 -3.21
N GLY A 200 10.10 1.00 -2.96
CA GLY A 200 11.44 1.37 -2.52
C GLY A 200 12.20 2.20 -3.56
N LEU A 201 12.16 1.81 -4.84
CA LEU A 201 12.86 2.53 -5.91
C LEU A 201 12.30 3.94 -6.13
N TRP A 202 10.97 4.12 -6.09
CA TRP A 202 10.42 5.46 -6.17
C TRP A 202 10.82 6.33 -4.97
N CYS A 203 10.95 5.76 -3.77
CA CYS A 203 11.46 6.49 -2.61
C CYS A 203 12.91 6.95 -2.84
N VAL A 204 13.76 6.13 -3.45
CA VAL A 204 15.12 6.54 -3.83
C VAL A 204 15.09 7.66 -4.86
N VAL A 205 14.29 7.53 -5.94
CA VAL A 205 14.18 8.56 -6.99
C VAL A 205 13.72 9.89 -6.41
N ALA A 206 12.64 9.91 -5.64
CA ALA A 206 12.13 11.12 -5.01
C ALA A 206 13.13 11.71 -3.99
N GLY A 207 13.86 10.86 -3.24
CA GLY A 207 14.93 11.29 -2.35
C GLY A 207 16.10 11.96 -3.09
N VAL A 208 16.53 11.39 -4.22
CA VAL A 208 17.58 11.98 -5.08
C VAL A 208 17.12 13.31 -5.67
N MET A 209 15.90 13.38 -6.21
CA MET A 209 15.31 14.62 -6.71
C MET A 209 15.27 15.71 -5.64
N THR A 210 14.94 15.34 -4.40
CA THR A 210 14.94 16.25 -3.25
C THR A 210 16.34 16.76 -2.93
N ALA A 211 17.32 15.87 -2.87
CA ALA A 211 18.72 16.25 -2.62
C ALA A 211 19.26 17.19 -3.71
N ILE A 212 18.93 16.95 -4.98
CA ILE A 212 19.27 17.83 -6.09
C ILE A 212 18.56 19.18 -5.95
N GLY A 213 17.25 19.17 -5.68
CA GLY A 213 16.46 20.39 -5.50
C GLY A 213 16.99 21.28 -4.38
N ILE A 214 17.36 20.69 -3.23
CA ILE A 214 18.00 21.42 -2.12
C ILE A 214 19.34 22.03 -2.55
N ARG A 215 20.15 21.33 -3.35
CA ARG A 215 21.43 21.89 -3.82
C ARG A 215 21.27 23.03 -4.82
N ILE A 216 20.26 22.96 -5.70
CA ILE A 216 20.03 23.97 -6.74
C ILE A 216 19.30 25.20 -6.18
N PHE A 217 18.25 24.99 -5.39
CA PHE A 217 17.34 26.05 -4.95
C PHE A 217 17.51 26.45 -3.48
N GLY A 218 18.32 25.72 -2.72
CA GLY A 218 18.44 25.91 -1.26
C GLY A 218 19.16 27.17 -0.80
N GLY A 219 19.81 27.93 -1.70
CA GLY A 219 20.49 29.19 -1.40
C GLY A 219 21.50 29.14 -0.22
N GLU A 220 22.02 30.30 0.19
CA GLU A 220 22.71 30.48 1.49
C GLU A 220 21.68 30.49 2.64
N VAL A 221 20.71 29.58 2.64
CA VAL A 221 19.86 29.43 3.81
C VAL A 221 20.74 28.79 4.88
N ASN A 222 21.26 29.63 5.77
CA ASN A 222 21.86 29.30 7.06
C ASN A 222 20.81 28.57 7.90
N PHE A 223 20.49 27.33 7.53
CA PHE A 223 20.18 26.34 8.53
C PHE A 223 21.46 26.19 9.34
N ASP A 224 21.35 26.08 10.66
CA ASP A 224 22.41 25.65 11.58
C ASP A 224 22.87 24.21 11.25
N ARG A 225 23.19 23.89 9.99
CA ARG A 225 24.25 22.96 9.65
C ARG A 225 25.55 23.64 10.04
N ALA A 226 25.76 23.78 11.34
CA ALA A 226 27.08 23.83 11.91
C ALA A 226 27.85 22.63 11.33
N THR A 227 28.58 22.87 10.25
CA THR A 227 29.73 22.09 9.80
C THR A 227 29.60 20.57 9.96
N SER A 228 28.75 19.94 9.15
CA SER A 228 28.94 18.53 8.81
C SER A 228 29.28 18.48 7.33
N ARG A 229 30.59 18.42 7.01
CA ARG A 229 31.00 17.89 5.71
C ARG A 229 30.32 16.53 5.60
N THR A 230 29.38 16.38 4.66
CA THR A 230 28.76 15.07 4.39
C THR A 230 29.88 14.06 4.28
N ASP A 231 29.93 13.12 5.22
CA ASP A 231 30.95 12.09 5.18
C ASP A 231 30.64 11.18 4.00
N TRP A 232 31.31 11.46 2.88
CA TRP A 232 31.15 10.72 1.63
C TRP A 232 31.48 9.24 1.80
N ARG A 233 32.32 8.86 2.77
CA ARG A 233 32.58 7.45 3.09
C ARG A 233 31.33 6.82 3.69
N SER A 234 30.76 7.41 4.73
CA SER A 234 29.51 6.92 5.32
C SER A 234 28.35 6.90 4.33
N LEU A 235 28.23 7.91 3.46
CA LEU A 235 27.20 7.92 2.42
C LEU A 235 27.42 6.80 1.39
N ALA A 236 28.65 6.59 0.92
CA ALA A 236 28.99 5.50 0.01
C ALA A 236 28.74 4.12 0.64
N MET A 237 29.09 3.95 1.92
CA MET A 237 28.77 2.74 2.68
C MET A 237 27.27 2.54 2.84
N GLY A 238 26.50 3.62 3.04
CA GLY A 238 25.04 3.58 3.05
C GLY A 238 24.45 3.14 1.70
N ALA A 239 24.94 3.71 0.60
CA ALA A 239 24.52 3.30 -0.74
C ALA A 239 24.87 1.82 -1.03
N PHE A 240 26.05 1.37 -0.59
CA PHE A 240 26.47 -0.02 -0.72
C PHE A 240 25.59 -0.96 0.13
N ALA A 241 25.30 -0.59 1.37
CA ALA A 241 24.41 -1.34 2.25
C ALA A 241 22.98 -1.42 1.68
N MET A 242 22.49 -0.33 1.09
CA MET A 242 21.22 -0.30 0.37
C MET A 242 21.20 -1.28 -0.80
N LEU A 243 22.26 -1.26 -1.62
CA LEU A 243 22.38 -2.17 -2.75
C LEU A 243 22.29 -3.63 -2.27
N ILE A 244 23.12 -4.04 -1.30
CA ILE A 244 23.11 -5.41 -0.77
C ILE A 244 21.74 -5.78 -0.21
N ALA A 245 21.17 -4.92 0.65
CA ALA A 245 19.88 -5.19 1.29
C ALA A 245 18.71 -5.22 0.30
N SER A 246 18.85 -4.64 -0.89
CA SER A 246 17.85 -4.64 -1.96
C SER A 246 17.90 -5.85 -2.91
N LEU A 247 19.04 -6.56 -2.98
CA LEU A 247 19.25 -7.65 -3.93
C LEU A 247 18.19 -8.78 -3.83
N PRO A 248 17.76 -9.23 -2.63
CA PRO A 248 16.78 -10.30 -2.52
C PRO A 248 15.43 -10.02 -3.22
N GLY A 249 15.00 -8.76 -3.29
CA GLY A 249 13.79 -8.39 -4.04
C GLY A 249 14.07 -7.89 -5.46
N LEU A 250 15.23 -7.28 -5.73
CA LEU A 250 15.57 -6.79 -7.07
C LEU A 250 15.88 -7.92 -8.05
N ILE A 251 16.61 -8.96 -7.63
CA ILE A 251 16.97 -10.08 -8.50
C ILE A 251 15.73 -10.74 -9.14
N PRO A 252 14.72 -11.18 -8.37
CA PRO A 252 13.52 -11.79 -8.96
C PRO A 252 12.69 -10.80 -9.78
N ALA A 253 12.64 -9.52 -9.40
CA ALA A 253 11.91 -8.52 -10.18
C ALA A 253 12.57 -8.22 -11.53
N LEU A 254 13.91 -8.20 -11.58
CA LEU A 254 14.68 -7.98 -12.81
C LEU A 254 14.71 -9.22 -13.70
N SER A 255 14.74 -10.43 -13.13
CA SER A 255 14.75 -11.66 -13.93
C SER A 255 13.50 -11.81 -14.79
N MET A 256 12.36 -11.26 -14.34
CA MET A 256 11.11 -11.20 -15.11
C MET A 256 11.18 -10.33 -16.37
N LEU A 257 12.17 -9.44 -16.46
CA LEU A 257 12.38 -8.58 -17.63
C LEU A 257 13.34 -9.19 -18.64
N VAL A 258 14.11 -10.21 -18.25
CA VAL A 258 15.14 -10.83 -19.09
C VAL A 258 14.51 -11.85 -20.02
N GLY A 259 14.90 -11.82 -21.30
CA GLY A 259 14.55 -12.87 -22.28
C GLY A 259 13.09 -12.87 -22.74
N THR A 260 12.32 -11.83 -22.43
CA THR A 260 10.93 -11.71 -22.90
C THR A 260 10.89 -11.17 -24.33
N ASP A 261 10.12 -11.82 -25.19
CA ASP A 261 9.84 -11.34 -26.55
C ASP A 261 9.23 -9.91 -26.52
N PRO A 262 9.75 -8.92 -27.28
CA PRO A 262 9.27 -7.55 -27.22
C PRO A 262 7.80 -7.36 -27.60
N VAL A 263 7.26 -8.20 -28.50
CA VAL A 263 5.85 -8.13 -28.91
C VAL A 263 4.96 -8.63 -27.78
N MET A 264 5.31 -9.76 -27.17
CA MET A 264 4.65 -10.30 -25.98
C MET A 264 4.72 -9.32 -24.80
N ALA A 265 5.87 -8.70 -24.56
CA ALA A 265 6.03 -7.70 -23.50
C ALA A 265 5.10 -6.50 -23.70
N ALA A 266 5.04 -5.95 -24.92
CA ALA A 266 4.15 -4.83 -25.23
C ALA A 266 2.66 -5.18 -25.07
N GLU A 267 2.27 -6.41 -25.42
CA GLU A 267 0.90 -6.88 -25.23
C GLU A 267 0.57 -7.10 -23.75
N ALA A 268 1.48 -7.70 -22.98
CA ALA A 268 1.35 -7.85 -21.54
C ALA A 268 1.20 -6.50 -20.84
N ASP A 269 1.99 -5.50 -21.22
CA ASP A 269 1.90 -4.15 -20.66
C ASP A 269 0.54 -3.49 -20.97
N ARG A 270 -0.01 -3.69 -22.18
CA ARG A 270 -1.36 -3.20 -22.53
C ARG A 270 -2.44 -3.87 -21.70
N LEU A 271 -2.37 -5.19 -21.53
CA LEU A 271 -3.33 -5.95 -20.72
C LEU A 271 -3.25 -5.53 -19.25
N GLN A 272 -2.04 -5.38 -18.74
CA GLN A 272 -1.81 -5.00 -17.35
C GLN A 272 -2.30 -3.58 -17.06
N VAL A 273 -1.87 -2.58 -17.85
CA VAL A 273 -2.19 -1.16 -17.64
C VAL A 273 -3.60 -0.82 -18.12
N GLY A 274 -4.00 -1.30 -19.29
CA GLY A 274 -5.26 -0.93 -19.94
C GLY A 274 -6.47 -1.73 -19.47
N THR A 275 -6.27 -2.95 -18.96
CA THR A 275 -7.38 -3.84 -18.56
C THR A 275 -7.35 -4.13 -17.07
N ARG A 276 -6.29 -4.77 -16.55
CA ARG A 276 -6.29 -5.28 -15.17
C ARG A 276 -6.17 -4.19 -14.12
N LEU A 277 -5.30 -3.20 -14.35
CA LEU A 277 -4.90 -2.18 -13.37
C LEU A 277 -5.22 -0.75 -13.84
N ALA A 278 -6.11 -0.58 -14.82
CA ALA A 278 -6.46 0.73 -15.36
C ALA A 278 -6.92 1.73 -14.29
N HIS A 279 -7.64 1.25 -13.27
CA HIS A 279 -8.09 2.06 -12.13
C HIS A 279 -6.95 2.53 -11.20
N HIS A 280 -5.74 1.98 -11.34
CA HIS A 280 -4.54 2.38 -10.60
C HIS A 280 -3.49 3.07 -11.49
N LEU A 281 -3.52 2.83 -12.81
CA LEU A 281 -2.43 3.19 -13.74
C LEU A 281 -2.85 4.10 -14.89
N ASP A 282 -4.13 4.12 -15.28
CA ASP A 282 -4.62 5.05 -16.30
C ASP A 282 -5.20 6.30 -15.62
N PRO A 283 -4.52 7.47 -15.66
CA PRO A 283 -5.02 8.69 -15.05
C PRO A 283 -6.37 9.14 -15.61
N MET A 284 -6.71 8.78 -16.85
CA MET A 284 -8.02 9.11 -17.45
C MET A 284 -9.16 8.25 -16.90
N LYS A 285 -8.86 7.21 -16.12
CA LYS A 285 -9.84 6.39 -15.39
C LYS A 285 -9.99 6.81 -13.94
N PHE A 286 -9.15 7.72 -13.42
CA PHE A 286 -9.27 8.18 -12.04
C PHE A 286 -10.50 9.09 -11.89
N PRO A 287 -11.26 8.98 -10.79
CA PRO A 287 -12.40 9.86 -10.56
C PRO A 287 -11.97 11.32 -10.49
N LEU A 288 -12.74 12.23 -11.10
CA LEU A 288 -12.50 13.68 -10.98
C LEU A 288 -12.49 14.16 -9.51
N ALA A 289 -13.26 13.48 -8.65
CA ALA A 289 -13.26 13.73 -7.21
C ALA A 289 -11.87 13.51 -6.57
N SER A 290 -11.12 12.50 -7.01
CA SER A 290 -9.76 12.22 -6.53
C SER A 290 -8.79 13.35 -6.86
N TYR A 291 -8.85 13.90 -8.09
CA TYR A 291 -8.07 15.08 -8.45
C TYR A 291 -8.39 16.29 -7.57
N ARG A 292 -9.68 16.61 -7.42
CA ARG A 292 -10.14 17.73 -6.58
C ARG A 292 -9.69 17.56 -5.13
N TYR A 293 -9.79 16.33 -4.60
CA TYR A 293 -9.39 16.02 -3.24
C TYR A 293 -7.89 16.24 -3.01
N TYR A 294 -7.03 15.78 -3.93
CA TYR A 294 -5.58 15.95 -3.80
C TYR A 294 -5.12 17.39 -4.01
N VAL A 295 -5.75 18.14 -4.94
CA VAL A 295 -5.52 19.59 -5.08
C VAL A 295 -5.90 20.33 -3.79
N LEU A 296 -7.02 19.98 -3.17
CA LEU A 296 -7.44 20.56 -1.90
C LEU A 296 -6.41 20.26 -0.79
N MET A 297 -5.96 19.00 -0.66
CA MET A 297 -4.97 18.64 0.35
C MET A 297 -3.65 19.38 0.16
N LEU A 298 -3.15 19.49 -1.08
CA LEU A 298 -1.93 20.25 -1.38
C LEU A 298 -2.09 21.73 -1.06
N THR A 299 -3.23 22.33 -1.40
CA THR A 299 -3.53 23.74 -1.11
C THR A 299 -3.59 23.99 0.39
N LEU A 300 -4.29 23.13 1.14
CA LEU A 300 -4.37 23.21 2.60
C LEU A 300 -2.99 23.01 3.24
N ALA A 301 -2.21 22.03 2.77
CA ALA A 301 -0.85 21.81 3.25
C ALA A 301 0.01 23.05 3.05
N ALA A 302 0.01 23.66 1.86
CA ALA A 302 0.76 24.89 1.58
C ALA A 302 0.32 26.08 2.46
N VAL A 303 -0.99 26.27 2.65
CA VAL A 303 -1.57 27.34 3.48
C VAL A 303 -1.28 27.16 4.97
N LEU A 304 -1.18 25.93 5.46
CA LEU A 304 -0.82 25.62 6.84
C LEU A 304 0.69 25.66 7.05
N TRP A 305 1.46 25.23 6.05
CA TRP A 305 2.92 25.28 6.06
C TRP A 305 3.44 26.71 6.25
N SER A 306 2.85 27.68 5.56
CA SER A 306 3.23 29.10 5.68
C SER A 306 2.97 29.70 7.06
N ARG A 307 2.17 29.04 7.92
CA ARG A 307 1.86 29.47 9.28
C ARG A 307 2.65 28.72 10.36
N ALA A 308 3.29 27.61 10.00
CA ALA A 308 4.09 26.82 10.93
C ALA A 308 5.56 27.27 10.91
N ARG A 309 6.29 27.03 12.01
CA ARG A 309 7.74 27.22 12.01
C ARG A 309 8.37 26.22 11.03
N CYS A 310 9.23 26.67 10.12
CA CYS A 310 9.96 25.75 9.25
C CYS A 310 11.15 25.14 10.01
N SER A 311 11.38 23.84 9.86
CA SER A 311 12.59 23.15 10.33
C SER A 311 13.25 22.44 9.16
N SER A 312 14.56 22.16 9.25
CA SER A 312 15.31 21.50 8.15
C SER A 312 14.67 20.17 7.76
N HIS A 313 14.38 19.28 8.72
CA HIS A 313 13.77 17.97 8.43
C HIS A 313 12.40 18.11 7.76
N ARG A 314 11.60 19.09 8.18
CA ARG A 314 10.31 19.37 7.57
C ARG A 314 10.48 19.86 6.13
N SER A 315 11.37 20.82 5.89
CA SER A 315 11.65 21.31 4.54
C SER A 315 12.14 20.19 3.61
N GLU A 316 13.04 19.33 4.11
CA GLU A 316 13.52 18.16 3.38
C GLU A 316 12.38 17.18 3.06
N PHE A 317 11.52 16.88 4.04
CA PHE A 317 10.34 16.03 3.84
C PHE A 317 9.34 16.63 2.84
N ALA A 318 9.06 17.93 2.91
CA ALA A 318 8.21 18.62 1.96
C ALA A 318 8.79 18.55 0.54
N GLY A 319 10.12 18.72 0.40
CA GLY A 319 10.82 18.50 -0.87
C GLY A 319 10.62 17.09 -1.43
N PHE A 320 10.67 16.08 -0.58
CA PHE A 320 10.36 14.70 -0.94
C PHE A 320 8.94 14.51 -1.45
N VAL A 321 7.95 15.08 -0.74
CA VAL A 321 6.56 15.00 -1.19
C VAL A 321 6.36 15.76 -2.50
N ILE A 322 6.97 16.93 -2.68
CA ILE A 322 6.95 17.67 -3.95
C ILE A 322 7.55 16.83 -5.08
N ALA A 323 8.69 16.18 -4.87
CA ALA A 323 9.28 15.28 -5.87
C ALA A 323 8.32 14.15 -6.24
N SER A 324 7.62 13.55 -5.26
CA SER A 324 6.60 12.52 -5.52
C SER A 324 5.42 13.06 -6.35
N VAL A 325 4.99 14.30 -6.10
CA VAL A 325 3.91 14.97 -6.85
C VAL A 325 4.37 15.29 -8.28
N VAL A 326 5.61 15.71 -8.49
CA VAL A 326 6.18 15.92 -9.83
C VAL A 326 6.20 14.62 -10.62
N ILE A 327 6.61 13.50 -10.01
CA ILE A 327 6.57 12.18 -10.64
C ILE A 327 5.12 11.81 -11.04
N ALA A 328 4.16 12.03 -10.14
CA ALA A 328 2.75 11.77 -10.42
C ALA A 328 2.21 12.66 -11.56
N ILE A 329 2.57 13.94 -11.61
CA ILE A 329 2.20 14.86 -12.70
C ILE A 329 2.79 14.38 -14.03
N VAL A 330 4.05 13.97 -14.05
CA VAL A 330 4.67 13.35 -15.24
C VAL A 330 3.89 12.10 -15.63
N GLY A 331 3.49 11.25 -14.68
CA GLY A 331 2.61 10.12 -14.93
C GLY A 331 1.27 10.50 -15.57
N VAL A 332 0.66 11.61 -15.16
CA VAL A 332 -0.59 12.11 -15.77
C VAL A 332 -0.34 12.48 -17.23
N PHE A 333 0.74 13.22 -17.53
CA PHE A 333 1.11 13.55 -18.91
C PHE A 333 1.44 12.30 -19.73
N VAL A 334 2.13 11.32 -19.15
CA VAL A 334 2.42 10.04 -19.79
C VAL A 334 1.14 9.28 -20.12
N GLY A 335 0.10 9.31 -19.29
CA GLY A 335 -1.19 8.66 -19.57
C GLY A 335 -2.22 9.48 -20.35
N TRP A 336 -1.95 10.77 -20.59
CA TRP A 336 -2.90 11.69 -21.23
C TRP A 336 -3.05 11.46 -22.74
N GLY A 337 -4.25 11.22 -23.26
CA GLY A 337 -4.42 11.12 -24.70
C GLY A 337 -5.74 10.50 -25.16
N PRO A 338 -5.87 10.22 -26.46
CA PRO A 338 -7.04 9.57 -27.01
C PRO A 338 -7.26 8.18 -26.39
N ARG A 339 -8.49 7.69 -26.51
CA ARG A 339 -8.90 6.35 -26.07
C ARG A 339 -9.45 5.56 -27.25
N PRO A 340 -9.28 4.22 -27.30
CA PRO A 340 -8.59 3.33 -26.34
C PRO A 340 -7.09 3.64 -26.15
N ILE A 341 -6.48 3.22 -25.03
CA ILE A 341 -5.11 3.63 -24.63
C ILE A 341 -4.02 3.31 -25.68
N GLN A 342 -4.28 2.34 -26.57
CA GLN A 342 -3.41 1.93 -27.66
C GLN A 342 -3.33 2.98 -28.79
N THR A 343 -4.27 3.92 -28.87
CA THR A 343 -4.29 4.99 -29.89
C THR A 343 -3.45 6.21 -29.50
N MET A 344 -2.86 6.22 -28.30
CA MET A 344 -1.97 7.30 -27.87
C MET A 344 -0.70 7.36 -28.74
N PRO A 345 -0.20 8.57 -29.08
CA PRO A 345 1.13 8.71 -29.67
C PRO A 345 2.17 8.04 -28.78
N MET A 346 3.08 7.24 -29.35
CA MET A 346 4.07 6.44 -28.61
C MET A 346 3.45 5.50 -27.56
N ALA A 347 2.28 4.91 -27.84
CA ALA A 347 1.52 4.09 -26.89
C ALA A 347 2.38 3.05 -26.16
N SER A 348 3.21 2.27 -26.87
CA SER A 348 4.03 1.22 -26.24
C SER A 348 4.93 1.77 -25.13
N THR A 349 5.70 2.82 -25.39
CA THR A 349 6.59 3.45 -24.39
C THR A 349 5.81 4.06 -23.24
N ARG A 350 4.69 4.74 -23.54
CA ARG A 350 3.89 5.43 -22.52
C ARG A 350 3.18 4.44 -21.60
N ILE A 351 2.64 3.37 -22.15
CA ILE A 351 2.01 2.28 -21.39
C ILE A 351 3.06 1.59 -20.52
N TRP A 352 4.24 1.28 -21.08
CA TRP A 352 5.36 0.72 -20.32
C TRP A 352 5.77 1.61 -19.13
N LEU A 353 5.84 2.93 -19.32
CA LEU A 353 6.13 3.87 -18.22
C LEU A 353 5.04 3.86 -17.12
N LEU A 354 3.77 3.74 -17.49
CA LEU A 354 2.66 3.70 -16.51
C LEU A 354 2.68 2.44 -15.65
N LYS A 355 3.16 1.31 -16.19
CA LYS A 355 3.27 0.03 -15.45
C LYS A 355 4.05 0.16 -14.13
N PHE A 356 4.94 1.15 -14.02
CA PHE A 356 5.72 1.39 -12.81
C PHE A 356 4.99 2.21 -11.73
N TYR A 357 3.68 2.47 -11.82
CA TYR A 357 2.90 3.15 -10.76
C TYR A 357 3.44 4.55 -10.36
N PRO A 358 3.57 5.52 -11.29
CA PRO A 358 4.12 6.84 -10.98
C PRO A 358 3.32 7.63 -9.93
N PHE A 359 2.06 7.27 -9.69
CA PHE A 359 1.16 7.98 -8.77
C PHE A 359 1.30 7.54 -7.31
N ARG A 360 1.87 6.34 -7.09
CA ARG A 360 1.82 5.62 -5.81
C ARG A 360 2.40 6.39 -4.63
N LEU A 361 3.53 7.08 -4.83
CA LEU A 361 4.12 7.86 -3.74
C LEU A 361 3.31 9.11 -3.41
N ALA A 362 2.88 9.88 -4.42
CA ALA A 362 2.07 11.07 -4.17
C ALA A 362 0.75 10.71 -3.47
N ASP A 363 0.12 9.61 -3.90
CA ASP A 363 -1.10 9.07 -3.32
C ASP A 363 -0.96 8.86 -1.79
N LEU A 364 0.17 8.33 -1.35
CA LEU A 364 0.45 8.13 0.07
C LEU A 364 0.96 9.38 0.80
N PHE A 365 1.94 10.09 0.23
CA PHE A 365 2.71 11.08 0.96
C PHE A 365 2.05 12.47 1.02
N VAL A 366 1.12 12.79 0.11
CA VAL A 366 0.32 14.04 0.19
C VAL A 366 -0.53 14.10 1.48
N PRO A 367 -1.33 13.08 1.85
CA PRO A 367 -2.05 13.11 3.11
C PRO A 367 -1.12 13.11 4.34
N VAL A 368 0.07 12.49 4.23
CA VAL A 368 1.11 12.59 5.29
C VAL A 368 1.63 14.02 5.44
N LEU A 369 1.90 14.72 4.33
CA LEU A 369 2.32 16.13 4.35
C LEU A 369 1.24 17.03 4.97
N LEU A 370 -0.02 16.84 4.60
CA LEU A 370 -1.12 17.60 5.19
C LEU A 370 -1.20 17.33 6.71
N THR A 371 -1.05 16.08 7.13
CA THR A 371 -1.02 15.69 8.54
C THR A 371 0.08 16.43 9.32
N VAL A 372 1.31 16.44 8.78
CA VAL A 372 2.44 17.17 9.37
C VAL A 372 2.14 18.67 9.43
N SER A 373 1.57 19.24 8.36
CA SER A 373 1.27 20.67 8.26
C SER A 373 0.20 21.11 9.27
N VAL A 374 -0.85 20.30 9.47
CA VAL A 374 -1.89 20.53 10.48
C VAL A 374 -1.28 20.53 11.88
N LEU A 375 -0.52 19.50 12.23
CA LEU A 375 0.05 19.38 13.57
C LEU A 375 1.10 20.46 13.85
N ALA A 376 1.95 20.79 12.87
CA ALA A 376 2.92 21.87 12.99
C ALA A 376 2.23 23.24 13.16
N ALA A 377 1.16 23.51 12.41
CA ALA A 377 0.40 24.76 12.56
C ALA A 377 -0.28 24.86 13.95
N VAL A 378 -0.73 23.74 14.52
CA VAL A 378 -1.37 23.73 15.84
C VAL A 378 -0.36 23.89 16.98
N PHE A 379 0.74 23.14 16.94
CA PHE A 379 1.69 23.04 18.05
C PHE A 379 2.86 24.04 17.97
N ASP A 380 3.23 24.51 16.77
CA ASP A 380 4.40 25.38 16.59
C ASP A 380 4.03 26.83 16.25
N SER A 381 2.72 27.15 16.13
CA SER A 381 2.29 28.51 15.82
C SER A 381 2.68 29.49 16.93
N ALA A 382 3.53 30.45 16.57
CA ALA A 382 4.13 31.45 17.44
C ALA A 382 3.17 32.58 17.86
N SER A 383 1.97 32.68 17.26
CA SER A 383 1.16 33.91 17.28
C SER A 383 -0.20 33.81 17.97
N SER A 384 -0.45 32.79 18.79
CA SER A 384 -1.77 32.63 19.41
C SER A 384 -1.86 33.25 20.81
N SER A 385 -2.92 34.01 21.06
CA SER A 385 -3.37 34.41 22.41
C SER A 385 -3.97 33.26 23.23
N VAL A 386 -4.19 32.08 22.63
CA VAL A 386 -4.82 30.92 23.28
C VAL A 386 -3.78 30.14 24.11
N PRO A 387 -4.07 29.82 25.39
CA PRO A 387 -3.21 29.00 26.22
C PRO A 387 -2.89 27.64 25.59
N LEU A 388 -1.64 27.20 25.72
CA LEU A 388 -1.15 25.94 25.15
C LEU A 388 -1.94 24.71 25.65
N SER A 389 -2.43 24.73 26.90
CA SER A 389 -3.28 23.68 27.47
C SER A 389 -4.60 23.53 26.71
N ARG A 390 -5.27 24.64 26.39
CA ARG A 390 -6.52 24.65 25.62
C ARG A 390 -6.28 24.21 24.18
N LYS A 391 -5.19 24.67 23.55
CA LYS A 391 -4.79 24.16 22.22
C LYS A 391 -4.59 22.66 22.21
N ARG A 392 -3.85 22.12 23.18
CA ARG A 392 -3.61 20.68 23.34
C ARG A 392 -4.92 19.92 23.50
N MET A 393 -5.82 20.39 24.37
CA MET A 393 -7.12 19.76 24.58
C MET A 393 -7.96 19.74 23.30
N CYS A 394 -8.07 20.87 22.58
CA CYS A 394 -8.78 20.93 21.31
C CYS A 394 -8.13 20.05 20.23
N ALA A 395 -6.80 20.03 20.15
CA ALA A 395 -6.07 19.19 19.22
C ALA A 395 -6.31 17.70 19.48
N TRP A 396 -6.25 17.28 20.74
CA TRP A 396 -6.56 15.90 21.15
C TRP A 396 -8.02 15.54 20.86
N GLY A 397 -8.97 16.42 21.20
CA GLY A 397 -10.38 16.23 20.86
C GLY A 397 -10.60 16.09 19.35
N GLY A 398 -9.95 16.94 18.55
CA GLY A 398 -9.99 16.87 17.09
C GLY A 398 -9.35 15.60 16.52
N CYS A 399 -8.21 15.17 17.05
CA CYS A 399 -7.55 13.93 16.60
C CYS A 399 -8.36 12.68 17.01
N ALA A 400 -8.95 12.67 18.21
CA ALA A 400 -9.82 11.59 18.66
C ALA A 400 -11.09 11.52 17.81
N LEU A 401 -11.69 12.66 17.48
CA LEU A 401 -12.79 12.74 16.52
C LEU A 401 -12.36 12.22 15.14
N ALA A 402 -11.14 12.56 14.68
CA ALA A 402 -10.62 12.05 13.41
C ALA A 402 -10.52 10.52 13.40
N LEU A 403 -10.01 9.92 14.48
CA LEU A 403 -10.01 8.46 14.64
C LEU A 403 -11.43 7.89 14.59
N ILE A 404 -12.38 8.43 15.36
CA ILE A 404 -13.76 7.95 15.38
C ILE A 404 -14.39 8.05 13.99
N LEU A 405 -14.24 9.19 13.31
CA LEU A 405 -14.76 9.37 11.95
C LEU A 405 -14.11 8.38 10.98
N SER A 406 -12.79 8.19 11.05
CA SER A 406 -12.09 7.18 10.25
C SER A 406 -12.64 5.77 10.47
N LEU A 407 -13.20 5.47 11.63
CA LEU A 407 -13.74 4.15 11.98
C LEU A 407 -15.24 4.01 11.69
N VAL A 408 -15.97 5.10 11.52
CA VAL A 408 -17.42 5.06 11.27
C VAL A 408 -17.73 5.30 9.80
N LEU A 409 -16.91 6.08 9.09
CA LEU A 409 -17.13 6.40 7.66
C LEU A 409 -17.23 5.13 6.81
N PRO A 410 -18.27 5.02 5.96
CA PRO A 410 -18.48 3.84 5.13
C PRO A 410 -17.29 3.62 4.20
N SER A 411 -16.97 2.35 3.96
CA SER A 411 -15.84 1.95 3.11
C SER A 411 -16.26 0.72 2.31
N PRO A 412 -16.12 0.72 0.97
CA PRO A 412 -16.33 -0.49 0.17
C PRO A 412 -15.47 -1.65 0.67
N ASP A 413 -14.30 -1.33 1.21
CA ASP A 413 -13.33 -2.26 1.76
C ASP A 413 -13.77 -3.05 3.01
N ARG A 414 -14.83 -2.61 3.69
CA ARG A 414 -15.44 -3.37 4.81
C ARG A 414 -16.17 -4.61 4.33
N ASN A 415 -16.51 -4.65 3.05
CA ASN A 415 -17.11 -5.81 2.42
C ASN A 415 -16.32 -6.17 1.15
N PRO A 416 -15.16 -6.83 1.30
CA PRO A 416 -14.31 -7.18 0.16
C PRO A 416 -15.03 -8.10 -0.83
N SER A 417 -16.00 -8.90 -0.35
CA SER A 417 -16.83 -9.77 -1.18
C SER A 417 -17.88 -9.03 -2.00
N ARG A 418 -18.29 -7.83 -1.56
CA ARG A 418 -19.44 -7.07 -2.09
C ARG A 418 -20.79 -7.80 -1.98
N MET A 419 -20.84 -8.98 -1.37
CA MET A 419 -22.03 -9.78 -1.13
C MET A 419 -22.79 -9.33 0.13
N SER A 420 -24.11 -9.55 0.18
CA SER A 420 -24.84 -9.42 1.45
C SER A 420 -24.36 -10.49 2.46
N PRO A 421 -24.64 -10.34 3.77
CA PRO A 421 -24.24 -11.36 4.75
C PRO A 421 -24.75 -12.77 4.44
N THR A 422 -25.98 -12.89 3.91
CA THR A 422 -26.58 -14.18 3.53
C THR A 422 -25.89 -14.79 2.32
N VAL A 423 -25.77 -14.02 1.22
CA VAL A 423 -25.07 -14.46 0.01
C VAL A 423 -23.60 -14.80 0.32
N LYS A 424 -22.95 -14.05 1.21
CA LYS A 424 -21.58 -14.35 1.64
C LYS A 424 -21.49 -15.70 2.37
N ALA A 425 -22.46 -16.02 3.23
CA ALA A 425 -22.49 -17.31 3.91
C ALA A 425 -22.71 -18.46 2.91
N ASP A 426 -23.63 -18.27 1.96
CA ASP A 426 -23.88 -19.23 0.89
C ASP A 426 -22.65 -19.45 -0.01
N TRP A 427 -21.91 -18.37 -0.31
CA TRP A 427 -20.65 -18.44 -1.06
C TRP A 427 -19.59 -19.26 -0.33
N ILE A 428 -19.40 -19.00 0.96
CA ILE A 428 -18.44 -19.75 1.78
C ILE A 428 -18.85 -21.22 1.87
N ALA A 429 -20.13 -21.51 2.09
CA ALA A 429 -20.65 -22.87 2.13
C ALA A 429 -20.44 -23.60 0.79
N CYS A 430 -20.64 -22.90 -0.33
CA CYS A 430 -20.36 -23.40 -1.68
C CYS A 430 -18.87 -23.76 -1.87
N CYS A 431 -17.95 -22.86 -1.48
CA CYS A 431 -16.52 -23.15 -1.54
C CYS A 431 -16.09 -24.28 -0.59
N GLU A 432 -16.68 -24.36 0.61
CA GLU A 432 -16.41 -25.43 1.56
C GLU A 432 -16.90 -26.79 1.05
N TRP A 433 -18.06 -26.83 0.41
CA TRP A 433 -18.54 -28.05 -0.26
C TRP A 433 -17.55 -28.52 -1.32
N VAL A 434 -17.04 -27.62 -2.17
CA VAL A 434 -15.99 -27.98 -3.15
C VAL A 434 -14.78 -28.55 -2.43
N ARG A 435 -14.35 -27.93 -1.33
CA ARG A 435 -13.18 -28.39 -0.57
C ARG A 435 -13.36 -29.83 -0.05
N THR A 436 -14.56 -30.21 0.39
CA THR A 436 -14.81 -31.51 1.05
C THR A 436 -15.27 -32.60 0.09
N GLU A 437 -16.09 -32.27 -0.91
CA GLU A 437 -16.72 -33.24 -1.79
C GLU A 437 -16.02 -33.42 -3.14
N SER A 438 -15.24 -32.42 -3.59
CA SER A 438 -14.54 -32.52 -4.88
C SER A 438 -13.18 -33.21 -4.75
N PRO A 439 -12.68 -33.89 -5.81
CA PRO A 439 -11.31 -34.41 -5.84
C PRO A 439 -10.25 -33.33 -5.56
N PRO A 440 -9.08 -33.67 -4.95
CA PRO A 440 -8.03 -32.70 -4.64
C PRO A 440 -7.49 -31.92 -5.84
N ASP A 441 -7.54 -32.53 -7.03
CA ASP A 441 -7.13 -31.99 -8.32
C ASP A 441 -8.28 -31.31 -9.09
N ALA A 442 -9.44 -31.10 -8.44
CA ALA A 442 -10.53 -30.38 -9.05
C ALA A 442 -10.10 -28.98 -9.50
N PHE A 443 -10.56 -28.58 -10.69
CA PHE A 443 -10.16 -27.37 -11.35
C PHE A 443 -11.38 -26.49 -11.61
N LEU A 444 -11.37 -25.30 -11.01
CA LEU A 444 -12.58 -24.51 -10.84
C LEU A 444 -12.71 -23.39 -11.88
N TYR A 445 -13.96 -23.08 -12.21
CA TYR A 445 -14.35 -21.81 -12.77
C TYR A 445 -15.48 -21.19 -11.94
N ALA A 446 -15.19 -20.09 -11.24
CA ALA A 446 -16.20 -19.28 -10.57
C ALA A 446 -16.72 -18.21 -11.51
N ALA A 447 -17.93 -18.38 -12.04
CA ALA A 447 -18.54 -17.42 -12.92
C ALA A 447 -19.04 -16.21 -12.14
N ASN A 448 -18.54 -15.03 -12.50
CA ASN A 448 -18.92 -13.71 -11.95
C ASN A 448 -18.52 -13.44 -10.49
N GLU A 449 -17.84 -14.37 -9.81
CA GLU A 449 -17.40 -14.19 -8.43
C GLU A 449 -15.87 -14.18 -8.31
N ASP A 450 -15.33 -13.05 -7.85
CA ASP A 450 -13.88 -12.79 -7.80
C ASP A 450 -13.33 -12.72 -6.36
N TRP A 451 -14.05 -13.25 -5.36
CA TRP A 451 -13.67 -13.14 -3.96
C TRP A 451 -13.27 -14.47 -3.32
N ALA A 452 -11.96 -14.64 -3.15
CA ALA A 452 -11.37 -15.62 -2.24
C ALA A 452 -11.73 -17.10 -2.53
N VAL A 453 -11.93 -17.47 -3.80
CA VAL A 453 -12.26 -18.84 -4.23
C VAL A 453 -11.25 -19.85 -3.66
N LYS A 454 -9.98 -19.78 -4.07
CA LYS A 454 -8.90 -20.68 -3.62
C LYS A 454 -8.71 -20.69 -2.10
N TRP A 455 -8.99 -19.56 -1.46
CA TRP A 455 -8.84 -19.40 -0.03
C TRP A 455 -9.77 -20.34 0.73
N PHE A 456 -11.03 -20.47 0.29
CA PHE A 456 -12.02 -21.32 0.94
C PHE A 456 -12.10 -22.70 0.31
N SER A 457 -11.96 -22.82 -1.02
CA SER A 457 -12.09 -24.11 -1.72
C SER A 457 -10.85 -24.99 -1.65
N HIS A 458 -9.66 -24.39 -1.49
CA HIS A 458 -8.38 -25.09 -1.62
C HIS A 458 -8.27 -25.89 -2.93
N ARG A 459 -8.79 -25.34 -4.03
CA ARG A 459 -8.68 -25.88 -5.38
C ARG A 459 -8.13 -24.83 -6.33
N ALA A 460 -7.45 -25.30 -7.39
CA ALA A 460 -6.93 -24.44 -8.44
C ALA A 460 -8.07 -23.82 -9.24
N GLU A 461 -7.86 -22.61 -9.76
CA GLU A 461 -8.80 -21.97 -10.68
C GLU A 461 -8.21 -21.97 -12.09
N TYR A 462 -9.06 -22.17 -13.10
CA TYR A 462 -8.64 -22.06 -14.50
C TYR A 462 -8.06 -20.68 -14.77
N VAL A 463 -8.77 -19.65 -14.34
CA VAL A 463 -8.31 -18.26 -14.33
C VAL A 463 -9.18 -17.45 -13.39
N HIS A 464 -8.60 -16.44 -12.74
CA HIS A 464 -9.31 -15.51 -11.88
C HIS A 464 -8.97 -14.08 -12.28
N TYR A 465 -9.97 -13.21 -12.48
CA TYR A 465 -9.74 -11.88 -13.06
C TYR A 465 -8.77 -11.04 -12.22
N LYS A 466 -8.87 -11.15 -10.88
CA LYS A 466 -7.99 -10.41 -9.99
C LYS A 466 -6.56 -10.95 -9.97
N ASP A 467 -6.40 -12.25 -10.11
CA ASP A 467 -5.11 -12.94 -9.98
C ASP A 467 -4.41 -12.96 -11.32
N CYS A 468 -3.92 -11.78 -11.70
CA CYS A 468 -3.12 -11.61 -12.90
C CYS A 468 -1.65 -11.88 -12.56
N PRO A 469 -0.95 -12.76 -13.32
CA PRO A 469 0.50 -12.88 -13.29
C PRO A 469 1.20 -11.54 -13.52
N GLN A 470 2.52 -11.53 -13.28
CA GLN A 470 3.32 -10.30 -13.35
C GLN A 470 4.41 -10.37 -14.43
N ASP A 471 4.77 -11.58 -14.89
CA ASP A 471 5.60 -11.79 -16.08
C ASP A 471 4.75 -11.77 -17.35
N ALA A 472 5.38 -11.43 -18.48
CA ALA A 472 4.64 -11.19 -19.72
C ALA A 472 3.91 -12.44 -20.24
N GLY A 473 4.56 -13.61 -20.17
CA GLY A 473 3.97 -14.88 -20.62
C GLY A 473 2.71 -15.22 -19.82
N GLY A 474 2.80 -15.15 -18.49
CA GLY A 474 1.67 -15.38 -17.61
C GLY A 474 0.53 -14.37 -17.83
N ILE A 475 0.82 -13.08 -18.07
CA ILE A 475 -0.21 -12.06 -18.33
C ILE A 475 -0.96 -12.37 -19.64
N VAL A 476 -0.23 -12.73 -20.71
CA VAL A 476 -0.84 -13.08 -22.00
C VAL A 476 -1.69 -14.35 -21.89
N GLU A 477 -1.20 -15.36 -21.16
CA GLU A 477 -1.95 -16.59 -20.91
C GLU A 477 -3.20 -16.35 -20.07
N TRP A 478 -3.10 -15.55 -19.00
CA TRP A 478 -4.24 -15.10 -18.20
C TRP A 478 -5.32 -14.43 -19.08
N ALA A 479 -4.91 -13.54 -19.98
CA ALA A 479 -5.83 -12.88 -20.90
C ALA A 479 -6.40 -13.83 -21.97
N ARG A 480 -5.64 -14.85 -22.38
CA ARG A 480 -6.12 -15.90 -23.30
C ARG A 480 -7.22 -16.74 -22.63
N ARG A 481 -6.98 -17.20 -21.39
CA ARG A 481 -7.95 -17.99 -20.60
C ARG A 481 -9.24 -17.22 -20.34
N LEU A 482 -9.15 -15.93 -19.97
CA LEU A 482 -10.34 -15.08 -19.82
C LEU A 482 -11.10 -14.90 -21.14
N ARG A 483 -10.40 -14.74 -22.27
CA ARG A 483 -11.05 -14.62 -23.59
C ARG A 483 -11.73 -15.91 -24.01
N LEU A 484 -11.12 -17.06 -23.72
CA LEU A 484 -11.71 -18.37 -23.98
C LEU A 484 -13.02 -18.55 -23.21
N LEU A 485 -13.02 -18.32 -21.88
CA LEU A 485 -14.24 -18.42 -21.08
C LEU A 485 -15.34 -17.45 -21.55
N ASN A 486 -14.96 -16.23 -21.94
CA ASN A 486 -15.91 -15.27 -22.50
C ASN A 486 -16.45 -15.69 -23.88
N ALA A 487 -15.68 -16.42 -24.68
CA ALA A 487 -16.12 -16.94 -25.97
C ALA A 487 -17.07 -18.13 -25.77
N TRP A 488 -16.64 -19.11 -24.98
CA TRP A 488 -17.46 -20.25 -24.58
C TRP A 488 -18.79 -19.80 -23.98
N SER A 489 -18.78 -18.85 -23.03
CA SER A 489 -20.02 -18.34 -22.41
C SER A 489 -20.96 -17.63 -23.40
N ARG A 490 -20.49 -17.17 -24.56
CA ARG A 490 -21.39 -16.63 -25.60
C ARG A 490 -21.97 -17.74 -26.48
N GLU A 491 -21.18 -18.78 -26.72
CA GLU A 491 -21.55 -19.92 -27.56
C GLU A 491 -22.52 -20.86 -26.83
N ALA A 492 -22.22 -21.20 -25.58
CA ALA A 492 -23.03 -22.05 -24.70
C ALA A 492 -24.40 -21.48 -24.31
N PHE A 493 -24.76 -20.28 -24.80
CA PHE A 493 -26.07 -19.65 -24.55
C PHE A 493 -26.72 -19.13 -25.83
N VAL A 494 -26.26 -19.58 -27.01
CA VAL A 494 -26.83 -19.15 -28.29
C VAL A 494 -28.31 -19.54 -28.42
N ASP A 495 -28.68 -20.70 -27.88
CA ASP A 495 -30.04 -21.24 -27.81
C ASP A 495 -30.81 -20.77 -26.56
N GLY A 496 -30.15 -20.05 -25.65
CA GLY A 496 -30.75 -19.41 -24.48
C GLY A 496 -30.57 -20.17 -23.17
N SER A 497 -30.02 -21.39 -23.17
CA SER A 497 -29.68 -22.18 -21.97
C SER A 497 -28.35 -22.91 -22.16
N CYS A 498 -27.64 -23.20 -21.07
CA CYS A 498 -26.41 -23.98 -21.14
C CYS A 498 -26.70 -25.45 -20.79
N SER A 499 -26.40 -26.34 -21.73
CA SER A 499 -26.66 -27.77 -21.66
C SER A 499 -25.52 -28.53 -20.99
N GLN A 500 -25.76 -29.81 -20.66
CA GLN A 500 -24.69 -30.69 -20.19
C GLN A 500 -23.56 -30.85 -21.22
N SER A 501 -23.90 -30.91 -22.51
CA SER A 501 -22.88 -30.99 -23.57
C SER A 501 -21.98 -29.76 -23.63
N ASP A 502 -22.50 -28.57 -23.32
CA ASP A 502 -21.68 -27.35 -23.28
C ASP A 502 -20.68 -27.36 -22.12
N LEU A 503 -21.06 -27.98 -20.98
CA LEU A 503 -20.17 -28.20 -19.84
C LEU A 503 -19.11 -29.26 -20.14
N ASP A 504 -19.48 -30.33 -20.85
CA ASP A 504 -18.55 -31.36 -21.29
C ASP A 504 -17.55 -30.78 -22.31
N GLU A 505 -18.01 -29.93 -23.23
CA GLU A 505 -17.13 -29.21 -24.15
C GLU A 505 -16.19 -28.25 -23.39
N LEU A 506 -16.69 -27.53 -22.38
CA LEU A 506 -15.84 -26.69 -21.54
C LEU A 506 -14.73 -27.52 -20.88
N HIS A 507 -15.08 -28.68 -20.35
CA HIS A 507 -14.12 -29.61 -19.76
C HIS A 507 -13.07 -30.05 -20.77
N ASP A 508 -13.48 -30.50 -21.95
CA ASP A 508 -12.56 -30.98 -22.99
C ASP A 508 -11.58 -29.89 -23.44
N GLN A 509 -12.04 -28.63 -23.50
CA GLN A 509 -11.20 -27.50 -23.90
C GLN A 509 -10.25 -26.98 -22.80
N THR A 510 -10.59 -27.17 -21.52
CA THR A 510 -9.95 -26.43 -20.42
C THR A 510 -9.47 -27.28 -19.24
N GLY A 511 -10.00 -28.50 -19.10
CA GLY A 511 -9.86 -29.35 -17.92
C GLY A 511 -10.70 -28.90 -16.72
N ILE A 512 -11.57 -27.88 -16.85
CA ILE A 512 -12.44 -27.44 -15.74
C ILE A 512 -13.34 -28.60 -15.33
N THR A 513 -13.33 -28.94 -14.04
CA THR A 513 -14.17 -30.02 -13.49
C THR A 513 -15.37 -29.50 -12.73
N HIS A 514 -15.34 -28.27 -12.25
CA HIS A 514 -16.46 -27.68 -11.50
C HIS A 514 -16.65 -26.22 -11.89
N MET A 515 -17.90 -25.87 -12.19
CA MET A 515 -18.33 -24.51 -12.47
C MET A 515 -19.24 -24.02 -11.36
N ILE A 516 -18.87 -22.92 -10.71
CA ILE A 516 -19.67 -22.27 -9.66
C ILE A 516 -20.38 -21.07 -10.27
N VAL A 517 -21.69 -20.94 -10.04
CA VAL A 517 -22.49 -19.84 -10.58
C VAL A 517 -23.43 -19.25 -9.53
N SER A 518 -23.68 -17.94 -9.60
CA SER A 518 -24.72 -17.24 -8.84
C SER A 518 -25.91 -16.85 -9.73
N ARG A 519 -25.67 -15.90 -10.64
CA ARG A 519 -26.60 -15.42 -11.67
C ARG A 519 -25.97 -15.67 -13.03
N PHE A 520 -25.90 -16.94 -13.40
CA PHE A 520 -25.57 -17.36 -14.76
C PHE A 520 -26.86 -17.86 -15.42
N GLY A 521 -26.97 -17.79 -16.76
CA GLY A 521 -28.23 -18.04 -17.49
C GLY A 521 -28.90 -19.38 -17.14
N PRO A 522 -30.09 -19.68 -17.67
CA PRO A 522 -30.74 -20.95 -17.37
C PRO A 522 -29.82 -22.12 -17.76
N MET A 523 -29.63 -23.06 -16.84
CA MET A 523 -28.80 -24.24 -17.01
C MET A 523 -29.75 -25.44 -17.08
N ASP A 524 -29.61 -26.27 -18.11
CA ASP A 524 -30.42 -27.49 -18.25
C ASP A 524 -29.78 -28.68 -17.52
N ALA A 525 -28.48 -28.59 -17.21
CA ALA A 525 -27.77 -29.57 -16.41
C ALA A 525 -28.28 -29.58 -14.95
N GLU A 526 -28.28 -30.74 -14.31
CA GLU A 526 -28.57 -30.83 -12.87
C GLU A 526 -27.35 -30.39 -12.04
N PRO A 527 -27.51 -29.50 -11.06
CA PRO A 527 -26.41 -29.08 -10.20
C PRO A 527 -26.00 -30.22 -9.25
N VAL A 528 -24.71 -30.38 -9.03
CA VAL A 528 -24.15 -31.29 -8.01
C VAL A 528 -24.26 -30.71 -6.59
N TYR A 529 -24.48 -29.40 -6.49
CA TYR A 529 -24.76 -28.68 -5.25
C TYR A 529 -25.58 -27.43 -5.54
N GLU A 530 -26.54 -27.12 -4.66
CA GLU A 530 -27.36 -25.92 -4.72
C GLU A 530 -27.65 -25.40 -3.31
N ASN A 531 -27.55 -24.08 -3.16
CA ASN A 531 -28.11 -23.33 -2.04
C ASN A 531 -28.90 -22.11 -2.57
N ASP A 532 -29.38 -21.25 -1.66
CA ASP A 532 -30.25 -20.12 -2.01
C ASP A 532 -29.61 -19.12 -2.99
N SER A 533 -28.28 -19.07 -3.08
CA SER A 533 -27.55 -18.07 -3.86
C SER A 533 -26.64 -18.64 -4.95
N PHE A 534 -26.19 -19.89 -4.83
CA PHE A 534 -25.18 -20.49 -5.70
C PHE A 534 -25.50 -21.93 -6.09
N LYS A 535 -25.05 -22.30 -7.28
CA LYS A 535 -25.10 -23.66 -7.81
C LYS A 535 -23.72 -24.08 -8.29
N ILE A 536 -23.43 -25.36 -8.18
CA ILE A 536 -22.21 -25.98 -8.74
C ILE A 536 -22.65 -27.01 -9.78
N TYR A 537 -22.03 -26.93 -10.95
CA TYR A 537 -22.20 -27.90 -12.02
C TYR A 537 -20.90 -28.63 -12.28
N SER A 538 -21.02 -29.91 -12.65
CA SER A 538 -19.91 -30.76 -13.06
C SER A 538 -20.15 -31.27 -14.48
N PRO A 539 -19.13 -31.30 -15.34
CA PRO A 539 -19.15 -32.09 -16.56
C PRO A 539 -19.44 -33.57 -16.26
N GLN A 540 -20.13 -34.26 -17.16
CA GLN A 540 -20.38 -35.71 -17.12
C GLN A 540 -19.42 -36.40 -18.09
N VAL A 541 -18.15 -36.40 -17.72
CA VAL A 541 -17.09 -37.07 -18.49
C VAL A 541 -17.38 -38.56 -18.56
N LYS A 542 -17.46 -39.12 -19.77
CA LYS A 542 -17.65 -40.55 -20.02
C LYS A 542 -16.37 -41.36 -19.90
#